data_AF-A0A1Q7B230-F1
#
_entry.id   AF-A0A1Q7B230-F1
#
_cell.length_a   1.000
_cell.length_b   1.000
_cell.length_c   1.000
_cell.angle_alpha   90.00
_cell.angle_beta   90.00
_cell.angle_gamma   90.00
#
_symmetry.space_group_name_H-M   'P 1'
#
loop_
_entity.id
_entity.type
_entity.pdbx_description
1 polymer ?
#
loop_
_entity_poly.entity_id
_entity_poly.type
_entity_poly.pdbx_seq_one_letter_code
_entity_poly.pdbx_strand_id
1 'polypeptide(L)'
;MVFVLGLLAACEPNAKIDPVTVQWMDWPAEVNAGQPFRTRLVVWGVCAINPQFRAGASADQSAVTFAPYFLVGNDHIECLTARTRALLAVIAIDTAGTAPGLAALSARSYEMRAPTLAFALSAGAQNLAVSKFGEVVVRRSGADASRRNAAGYVNIERDSLNCARVRPMGLYTPNAALVLEDQADTAGLSAAFVSGYIHTATAAVCGETRVFRRVGGG
;
A
#
# COMPACT_ATOMS: atom_id res chain seq x y z
N MET A 1 21.14 -11.17 -15.43
CA MET A 1 21.60 -11.32 -14.03
C MET A 1 20.51 -12.06 -13.28
N VAL A 2 20.76 -13.32 -12.92
CA VAL A 2 19.77 -14.23 -12.33
C VAL A 2 19.65 -13.90 -10.84
N PHE A 3 18.44 -13.56 -10.38
CA PHE A 3 18.15 -13.36 -8.96
C PHE A 3 18.21 -14.71 -8.25
N VAL A 4 19.26 -14.92 -7.45
CA VAL A 4 19.30 -16.05 -6.51
C VAL A 4 18.47 -15.64 -5.30
N LEU A 5 17.19 -16.02 -5.32
CA LEU A 5 16.32 -16.16 -4.15
C LEU A 5 16.88 -17.29 -3.27
N GLY A 6 17.97 -17.02 -2.57
CA GLY A 6 18.65 -18.01 -1.74
C GLY A 6 18.98 -17.40 -0.39
N LEU A 7 18.61 -18.13 0.67
CA LEU A 7 18.93 -17.91 2.08
C LEU A 7 17.97 -16.97 2.83
N LEU A 8 16.74 -17.46 3.00
CA LEU A 8 16.04 -17.55 4.31
C LEU A 8 14.68 -18.30 4.22
N ALA A 9 14.37 -18.95 3.10
CA ALA A 9 13.25 -19.89 3.00
C ALA A 9 13.71 -21.32 3.34
N ALA A 10 13.94 -21.60 4.61
CA ALA A 10 14.08 -22.97 5.11
C ALA A 10 13.04 -23.19 6.22
N CYS A 11 11.92 -23.81 5.82
CA CYS A 11 10.90 -24.55 6.60
C CYS A 11 9.48 -24.17 6.19
N GLU A 12 9.08 -24.58 4.98
CA GLU A 12 7.71 -25.01 4.66
C GLU A 12 7.73 -25.57 3.22
N PRO A 13 8.06 -26.85 3.03
CA PRO A 13 8.34 -27.41 1.69
C PRO A 13 7.14 -27.44 0.73
N ASN A 14 5.93 -27.06 1.16
CA ASN A 14 4.68 -27.24 0.41
C ASN A 14 3.81 -25.97 0.30
N ALA A 15 4.31 -24.79 0.69
CA ALA A 15 3.52 -23.56 0.59
C ALA A 15 3.64 -22.96 -0.82
N LYS A 16 2.51 -22.80 -1.52
CA LYS A 16 2.44 -22.05 -2.78
C LYS A 16 2.45 -20.55 -2.46
N ILE A 17 3.12 -19.77 -3.31
CA ILE A 17 3.15 -18.30 -3.21
C ILE A 17 2.08 -17.74 -4.14
N ASP A 18 1.22 -16.88 -3.60
CA ASP A 18 0.24 -16.11 -4.38
C ASP A 18 0.55 -14.61 -4.29
N PRO A 19 1.20 -14.01 -5.31
CA PRO A 19 1.50 -12.58 -5.33
C PRO A 19 0.25 -11.72 -5.40
N VAL A 20 0.25 -10.60 -4.68
CA VAL A 20 -0.89 -9.67 -4.67
C VAL A 20 -0.49 -8.26 -5.07
N THR A 21 -1.49 -7.46 -5.44
CA THR A 21 -1.29 -6.07 -5.81
C THR A 21 -1.53 -5.15 -4.61
N VAL A 22 -0.74 -4.09 -4.51
CA VAL A 22 -0.95 -2.99 -3.57
C VAL A 22 -1.90 -1.99 -4.20
N GLN A 23 -2.97 -1.73 -3.47
CA GLN A 23 -3.98 -0.76 -3.84
C GLN A 23 -3.75 0.59 -3.17
N TRP A 24 -3.31 0.57 -1.92
CA TRP A 24 -2.94 1.75 -1.16
C TRP A 24 -1.71 1.48 -0.31
N MET A 25 -0.82 2.46 -0.25
CA MET A 25 0.40 2.42 0.55
C MET A 25 0.48 3.70 1.38
N ASP A 26 0.85 3.59 2.65
CA ASP A 26 1.30 4.74 3.44
C ASP A 26 2.59 4.44 4.21
N TRP A 27 3.50 5.40 4.21
CA TRP A 27 4.85 5.29 4.75
C TRP A 27 5.29 6.61 5.40
N PRO A 28 6.28 6.63 6.31
CA PRO A 28 6.84 7.89 6.81
C PRO A 28 7.34 8.76 5.67
N ALA A 29 7.09 10.08 5.72
CA ALA A 29 7.64 10.98 4.71
C ALA A 29 9.18 11.02 4.76
N GLU A 30 9.73 10.92 5.98
CA GLU A 30 11.16 10.87 6.22
C GLU A 30 11.54 9.75 7.19
N VAL A 31 12.75 9.22 7.05
CA VAL A 31 13.33 8.19 7.93
C VAL A 31 14.79 8.45 8.22
N ASN A 32 15.27 7.97 9.37
CA ASN A 32 16.70 8.02 9.70
C ASN A 32 17.45 6.91 8.96
N ALA A 33 18.66 7.20 8.51
CA ALA A 33 19.52 6.26 7.83
C ALA A 33 19.78 5.02 8.69
N GLY A 34 19.76 3.85 8.05
CA GLY A 34 19.98 2.53 8.68
C GLY A 34 18.80 2.01 9.49
N GLN A 35 17.74 2.78 9.70
CA GLN A 35 16.58 2.35 10.49
C GLN A 35 15.49 1.75 9.57
N PRO A 36 15.07 0.49 9.82
CA PRO A 36 13.88 -0.07 9.17
C PRO A 36 12.63 0.74 9.53
N PHE A 37 11.63 0.75 8.64
CA PHE A 37 10.42 1.52 8.87
C PHE A 37 9.15 0.81 8.40
N ARG A 38 8.05 1.04 9.13
CA ARG A 38 6.76 0.39 8.87
C ARG A 38 5.97 1.11 7.79
N THR A 39 5.47 0.34 6.84
CA THR A 39 4.61 0.77 5.74
C THR A 39 3.29 0.03 5.84
N ARG A 40 2.16 0.75 5.81
CA ARG A 40 0.84 0.13 5.70
C ARG A 40 0.60 -0.20 4.23
N LEU A 41 0.06 -1.39 4.00
CA LEU A 41 -0.23 -1.92 2.68
C LEU A 41 -1.67 -2.39 2.66
N VAL A 42 -2.49 -1.77 1.82
CA VAL A 42 -3.82 -2.29 1.51
C VAL A 42 -3.67 -3.09 0.23
N VAL A 43 -3.91 -4.40 0.30
CA VAL A 43 -3.70 -5.33 -0.81
C VAL A 43 -5.03 -5.81 -1.38
N TRP A 44 -5.09 -5.96 -2.69
CA TRP A 44 -6.26 -6.43 -3.43
C TRP A 44 -6.03 -7.83 -4.01
N GLY A 45 -7.12 -8.57 -4.20
CA GLY A 45 -7.07 -9.90 -4.84
C GLY A 45 -6.92 -11.04 -3.85
N VAL A 46 -7.30 -10.87 -2.59
CA VAL A 46 -7.13 -11.92 -1.57
C VAL A 46 -8.14 -13.02 -1.79
N CYS A 47 -7.65 -14.15 -2.27
CA CYS A 47 -8.43 -15.35 -2.54
C CYS A 47 -8.16 -16.47 -1.54
N ALA A 48 -7.69 -16.13 -0.35
CA ALA A 48 -7.37 -17.10 0.68
C ALA A 48 -8.22 -16.87 1.93
N ILE A 49 -8.94 -17.93 2.32
CA ILE A 49 -9.54 -18.06 3.63
C ILE A 49 -8.39 -18.46 4.57
N ASN A 50 -7.99 -17.58 5.49
CA ASN A 50 -6.85 -17.72 6.43
C ASN A 50 -5.42 -17.81 5.83
N PRO A 51 -4.86 -16.72 5.28
CA PRO A 51 -3.50 -16.77 4.77
C PRO A 51 -2.46 -16.12 5.70
N GLN A 52 -1.26 -16.70 5.73
CA GLN A 52 -0.09 -16.04 6.27
C GLN A 52 0.42 -14.99 5.26
N PHE A 53 0.09 -13.72 5.52
CA PHE A 53 0.60 -12.61 4.72
C PHE A 53 2.12 -12.43 4.89
N ARG A 54 2.79 -12.08 3.79
CA ARG A 54 4.18 -11.64 3.77
C ARG A 54 4.31 -10.43 2.85
N ALA A 55 4.75 -9.31 3.40
CA ALA A 55 5.12 -8.12 2.64
C ALA A 55 6.62 -8.15 2.33
N GLY A 56 7.07 -9.10 1.49
CA GLY A 56 8.47 -9.16 1.07
C GLY A 56 8.96 -7.76 0.66
N ALA A 57 10.07 -7.30 1.23
CA ALA A 57 10.57 -5.95 1.03
C ALA A 57 12.06 -5.99 0.75
N SER A 58 12.49 -5.28 -0.29
CA SER A 58 13.88 -5.10 -0.63
C SER A 58 14.17 -3.63 -0.86
N ALA A 59 15.44 -3.25 -0.74
CA ALA A 59 15.89 -1.92 -1.09
C ALA A 59 17.19 -1.98 -1.88
N ASP A 60 17.33 -1.07 -2.83
CA ASP A 60 18.55 -0.79 -3.54
C ASP A 60 18.94 0.69 -3.37
N GLN A 61 19.89 1.17 -4.16
CA GLN A 61 20.37 2.55 -4.06
C GLN A 61 19.36 3.60 -4.53
N SER A 62 18.24 3.21 -5.13
CA SER A 62 17.25 4.08 -5.77
C SER A 62 15.84 3.92 -5.20
N ALA A 63 15.50 2.75 -4.64
CA ALA A 63 14.13 2.44 -4.26
C ALA A 63 14.03 1.43 -3.13
N VAL A 64 12.88 1.46 -2.46
CA VAL A 64 12.31 0.37 -1.68
C VAL A 64 11.20 -0.27 -2.51
N THR A 65 11.28 -1.58 -2.71
CA THR A 65 10.27 -2.35 -3.45
C THR A 65 9.60 -3.35 -2.52
N PHE A 66 8.28 -3.23 -2.38
CA PHE A 66 7.44 -4.23 -1.75
C PHE A 66 6.93 -5.22 -2.80
N ALA A 67 7.05 -6.50 -2.50
CA ALA A 67 6.48 -7.63 -3.24
C ALA A 67 5.61 -8.45 -2.28
N PRO A 68 4.37 -8.00 -2.00
CA PRO A 68 3.49 -8.71 -1.08
C PRO A 68 2.94 -9.99 -1.71
N TYR A 69 2.81 -11.01 -0.88
CA TYR A 69 2.25 -12.30 -1.27
C TYR A 69 1.60 -12.99 -0.08
N PHE A 70 0.78 -13.99 -0.37
CA PHE A 70 0.28 -14.93 0.62
C PHE A 70 0.97 -16.28 0.45
N LEU A 71 1.23 -16.94 1.57
CA LEU A 71 1.52 -18.36 1.61
C LEU A 71 0.18 -19.11 1.64
N VAL A 72 -0.06 -19.96 0.64
CA VAL A 72 -1.29 -20.76 0.53
C VAL A 72 -0.95 -22.25 0.58
N GLY A 73 -1.77 -23.01 1.31
CA GLY A 73 -1.67 -24.47 1.38
C GLY A 73 -2.13 -25.15 0.08
N ASN A 74 -1.85 -26.45 -0.03
CA ASN A 74 -2.25 -27.25 -1.20
C ASN A 74 -3.78 -27.49 -1.29
N ASP A 75 -4.50 -27.28 -0.19
CA ASP A 75 -5.96 -27.34 -0.07
C ASP A 75 -6.66 -26.01 -0.41
N HIS A 76 -5.91 -25.05 -0.98
CA HIS A 76 -6.42 -23.76 -1.38
C HIS A 76 -7.59 -23.86 -2.37
N ILE A 77 -8.71 -23.21 -2.03
CA ILE A 77 -9.81 -22.99 -2.97
C ILE A 77 -9.36 -21.95 -3.99
N GLU A 78 -8.96 -22.41 -5.16
CA GLU A 78 -8.64 -21.54 -6.29
C GLU A 78 -9.86 -20.69 -6.69
N CYS A 79 -9.74 -19.37 -6.63
CA CYS A 79 -10.68 -18.39 -7.18
C CYS A 79 -10.75 -18.38 -8.72
N LEU A 80 -10.49 -19.51 -9.36
CA LEU A 80 -10.28 -19.60 -10.80
C LEU A 80 -11.58 -19.69 -11.60
N THR A 81 -12.72 -20.00 -10.97
CA THR A 81 -14.01 -20.01 -11.69
C THR A 81 -14.74 -18.68 -11.53
N ALA A 82 -15.39 -18.21 -12.61
CA ALA A 82 -16.26 -17.03 -12.57
C ALA A 82 -17.35 -17.14 -11.51
N ARG A 83 -17.81 -18.37 -11.23
CA ARG A 83 -18.80 -18.68 -10.18
C ARG A 83 -18.23 -18.48 -8.78
N THR A 84 -16.98 -18.87 -8.54
CA THR A 84 -16.30 -18.67 -7.24
C THR A 84 -15.92 -17.20 -7.02
N ARG A 85 -15.52 -16.47 -8.06
CA ARG A 85 -15.26 -15.01 -8.00
C ARG A 85 -16.49 -14.17 -7.68
N ALA A 86 -17.67 -14.63 -8.07
CA ALA A 86 -18.94 -13.98 -7.73
C ALA A 86 -19.39 -14.24 -6.28
N LEU A 87 -18.86 -15.27 -5.63
CA LEU A 87 -19.24 -15.70 -4.28
C LEU A 87 -18.20 -15.32 -3.22
N LEU A 88 -16.91 -15.24 -3.59
CA LEU A 88 -15.85 -14.74 -2.73
C LEU A 88 -15.71 -13.24 -2.95
N ALA A 89 -15.93 -12.46 -1.89
CA ALA A 89 -15.72 -11.03 -1.95
C ALA A 89 -14.22 -10.78 -2.22
N VAL A 90 -13.86 -10.44 -3.46
CA VAL A 90 -12.56 -9.87 -3.77
C VAL A 90 -12.56 -8.49 -3.10
N ILE A 91 -12.03 -8.44 -1.89
CA ILE A 91 -11.95 -7.22 -1.08
C ILE A 91 -10.50 -6.83 -0.88
N ALA A 92 -10.31 -5.57 -0.54
CA ALA A 92 -9.03 -5.11 -0.06
C ALA A 92 -8.84 -5.54 1.40
N ILE A 93 -7.63 -5.94 1.76
CA ILE A 93 -7.26 -6.25 3.15
C ILE A 93 -6.21 -5.26 3.63
N ASP A 94 -6.40 -4.78 4.86
CA ASP A 94 -5.46 -3.91 5.55
C ASP A 94 -4.33 -4.74 6.18
N THR A 95 -3.09 -4.47 5.76
CA THR A 95 -1.89 -5.20 6.17
C THR A 95 -0.73 -4.23 6.40
N ALA A 96 0.45 -4.76 6.71
CA ALA A 96 1.66 -3.95 6.83
C ALA A 96 2.91 -4.73 6.44
N GLY A 97 3.90 -3.99 5.96
CA GLY A 97 5.26 -4.45 5.74
C GLY A 97 6.28 -3.57 6.47
N THR A 98 7.52 -4.06 6.52
CA THR A 98 8.65 -3.31 7.05
C THR A 98 9.68 -3.17 5.95
N ALA A 99 9.95 -1.93 5.54
CA ALA A 99 11.05 -1.63 4.64
C ALA A 99 12.38 -1.80 5.39
N PRO A 100 13.42 -2.34 4.74
CA PRO A 100 14.75 -2.42 5.33
C PRO A 100 15.32 -1.00 5.56
N GLY A 101 16.31 -0.90 6.44
CA GLY A 101 17.02 0.35 6.69
C GLY A 101 17.79 0.82 5.45
N LEU A 102 17.64 2.09 5.10
CA LEU A 102 18.27 2.70 3.93
C LEU A 102 19.56 3.45 4.33
N ALA A 103 20.64 3.26 3.59
CA ALA A 103 21.90 3.95 3.86
C ALA A 103 21.96 5.29 3.13
N ALA A 104 22.16 6.39 3.86
CA ALA A 104 22.38 7.71 3.28
C ALA A 104 23.32 8.56 4.15
N LEU A 105 24.35 9.15 3.54
CA LEU A 105 25.29 10.05 4.22
C LEU A 105 24.81 11.51 4.26
N SER A 106 23.88 11.85 3.36
CA SER A 106 23.17 13.12 3.26
C SER A 106 21.70 12.85 2.92
N ALA A 107 20.85 13.87 3.02
CA ALA A 107 19.43 13.73 2.65
C ALA A 107 19.29 13.21 1.20
N ARG A 108 18.53 12.14 1.02
CA ARG A 108 18.31 11.51 -0.29
C ARG A 108 16.92 10.88 -0.38
N SER A 109 16.26 11.05 -1.53
CA SER A 109 14.99 10.38 -1.84
C SER A 109 15.21 8.98 -2.39
N TYR A 110 14.34 8.07 -1.99
CA TYR A 110 14.20 6.72 -2.53
C TYR A 110 12.76 6.51 -2.96
N GLU A 111 12.57 5.89 -4.12
CA GLU A 111 11.22 5.58 -4.59
C GLU A 111 10.59 4.49 -3.75
N MET A 112 9.30 4.64 -3.47
CA MET A 112 8.48 3.58 -2.90
C MET A 112 7.74 2.88 -4.03
N ARG A 113 7.99 1.58 -4.19
CA ARG A 113 7.50 0.79 -5.32
C ARG A 113 6.75 -0.45 -4.86
N ALA A 114 5.73 -0.85 -5.60
CA ALA A 114 5.05 -2.13 -5.43
C ALA A 114 4.30 -2.55 -6.70
N PRO A 115 3.96 -3.84 -6.86
CA PRO A 115 2.90 -4.26 -7.76
C PRO A 115 1.62 -3.45 -7.51
N THR A 116 1.03 -2.87 -8.55
CA THR A 116 -0.24 -2.16 -8.43
C THR A 116 -1.29 -2.73 -9.36
N LEU A 117 -2.55 -2.38 -9.12
CA LEU A 117 -3.66 -2.69 -10.01
C LEU A 117 -3.46 -1.95 -11.34
N ALA A 118 -3.08 -2.67 -12.38
CA ALA A 118 -3.44 -2.29 -13.73
C ALA A 118 -4.92 -2.67 -13.90
N PHE A 119 -5.79 -1.74 -14.27
CA PHE A 119 -7.21 -2.03 -14.52
C PHE A 119 -7.45 -3.00 -15.72
N ALA A 120 -6.41 -3.64 -16.26
CA ALA A 120 -6.52 -4.78 -17.14
C ALA A 120 -6.71 -6.06 -16.31
N LEU A 121 -7.95 -6.53 -16.23
CA LEU A 121 -8.39 -7.80 -15.63
C LEU A 121 -7.85 -9.05 -16.36
N SER A 122 -6.61 -9.05 -16.86
CA SER A 122 -6.07 -10.15 -17.66
C SER A 122 -5.09 -11.01 -16.87
N ALA A 123 -5.58 -12.20 -16.54
CA ALA A 123 -4.93 -13.52 -16.57
C ALA A 123 -3.41 -13.62 -16.24
N GLY A 124 -3.10 -14.46 -15.24
CA GLY A 124 -1.81 -15.11 -15.11
C GLY A 124 -0.83 -14.39 -14.19
N ALA A 125 -0.91 -14.69 -12.90
CA ALA A 125 0.11 -14.31 -11.94
C ALA A 125 1.44 -14.98 -12.31
N GLN A 126 2.43 -14.21 -12.81
CA GLN A 126 3.87 -14.39 -12.54
C GLN A 126 4.69 -13.09 -12.64
N ASN A 127 4.24 -12.06 -13.36
CA ASN A 127 4.98 -10.78 -13.50
C ASN A 127 4.06 -9.57 -13.31
N LEU A 128 3.73 -9.22 -12.07
CA LEU A 128 2.99 -7.98 -11.79
C LEU A 128 3.88 -6.77 -12.05
N ALA A 129 3.40 -5.81 -12.84
CA ALA A 129 4.12 -4.58 -13.11
C ALA A 129 4.32 -3.78 -11.82
N VAL A 130 5.58 -3.50 -11.50
CA VAL A 130 5.95 -2.68 -10.34
C VAL A 130 5.80 -1.20 -10.71
N SER A 131 5.03 -0.47 -9.92
CA SER A 131 4.77 0.96 -10.11
C SER A 131 5.31 1.79 -8.94
N LYS A 132 5.62 3.05 -9.21
CA LYS A 132 6.01 4.04 -8.21
C LYS A 132 4.76 4.57 -7.50
N PHE A 133 4.77 4.55 -6.17
CA PHE A 133 3.74 5.18 -5.33
C PHE A 133 4.15 6.58 -4.87
N GLY A 134 5.45 6.82 -4.71
CA GLY A 134 5.99 8.10 -4.29
C GLY A 134 7.43 7.94 -3.83
N GLU A 135 7.86 8.78 -2.90
CA GLU A 135 9.23 8.79 -2.38
C GLU A 135 9.25 8.84 -0.85
N VAL A 136 10.34 8.33 -0.28
CA VAL A 136 10.73 8.53 1.12
C VAL A 136 12.06 9.27 1.16
N VAL A 137 12.17 10.28 2.02
CA VAL A 137 13.43 10.99 2.23
C VAL A 137 14.19 10.33 3.38
N VAL A 138 15.41 9.87 3.10
CA VAL A 138 16.31 9.33 4.12
C VAL A 138 17.23 10.44 4.59
N ARG A 139 17.21 10.74 5.88
CA ARG A 139 18.13 11.69 6.51
C ARG A 139 19.19 10.94 7.30
N ARG A 140 20.40 11.53 7.39
CA ARG A 140 21.44 11.00 8.28
C ARG A 140 20.94 10.87 9.73
N SER A 141 20.22 11.88 10.20
CA SER A 141 19.52 11.93 11.49
C SER A 141 18.44 13.01 11.45
N GLY A 142 17.55 13.03 12.46
CA GLY A 142 16.54 14.07 12.62
C GLY A 142 15.42 14.03 11.57
N ALA A 143 15.05 12.84 11.10
CA ALA A 143 13.90 12.67 10.22
C ALA A 143 12.60 13.23 10.84
N ASP A 144 11.85 13.99 10.04
CA ASP A 144 10.54 14.52 10.43
C ASP A 144 9.48 13.41 10.44
N ALA A 145 8.88 13.18 11.62
CA ALA A 145 7.83 12.20 11.84
C ALA A 145 6.41 12.80 11.74
N SER A 146 6.27 14.09 11.45
CA SER A 146 4.98 14.81 11.43
C SER A 146 4.05 14.37 10.28
N ARG A 147 4.61 13.73 9.25
CA ARG A 147 3.89 13.35 8.03
C ARG A 147 4.13 11.90 7.66
N ARG A 148 3.09 11.28 7.13
CA ARG A 148 3.19 10.02 6.39
C ARG A 148 2.76 10.26 4.95
N ASN A 149 3.61 9.97 3.99
CA ASN A 149 3.21 9.95 2.59
C ASN A 149 2.22 8.81 2.37
N ALA A 150 1.25 9.01 1.48
CA ALA A 150 0.32 7.97 1.11
C ALA A 150 -0.12 8.12 -0.34
N ALA A 151 -0.32 6.98 -1.01
CA ALA A 151 -0.77 6.94 -2.39
C ALA A 151 -1.49 5.64 -2.71
N GLY A 152 -2.36 5.69 -3.72
CA GLY A 152 -3.10 4.51 -4.17
C GLY A 152 -4.46 4.85 -4.76
N TYR A 153 -5.19 3.80 -5.15
CA TYR A 153 -6.56 3.91 -5.65
C TYR A 153 -7.55 4.11 -4.50
N VAL A 154 -8.36 5.16 -4.61
CA VAL A 154 -9.37 5.51 -3.62
C VAL A 154 -10.76 5.63 -4.21
N ASN A 155 -11.76 5.49 -3.35
CA ASN A 155 -13.10 6.03 -3.59
C ASN A 155 -13.33 7.22 -2.67
N ILE A 156 -14.04 8.21 -3.18
CA ILE A 156 -14.59 9.29 -2.37
C ILE A 156 -15.86 8.80 -1.68
N GLU A 157 -16.00 9.12 -0.41
CA GLU A 157 -17.24 8.99 0.33
C GLU A 157 -17.57 10.28 1.06
N ARG A 158 -18.84 10.47 1.38
CA ARG A 158 -19.30 11.55 2.25
C ARG A 158 -19.99 10.94 3.47
N ASP A 159 -19.64 11.43 4.64
CA ASP A 159 -20.34 11.03 5.87
C ASP A 159 -21.66 11.79 6.05
N SER A 160 -22.35 11.54 7.17
CA SER A 160 -23.65 12.15 7.48
C SER A 160 -23.60 13.67 7.64
N LEU A 161 -22.42 14.26 7.80
CA LEU A 161 -22.21 15.71 7.86
C LEU A 161 -21.75 16.28 6.51
N ASN A 162 -21.87 15.50 5.43
CA ASN A 162 -21.43 15.82 4.08
C ASN A 162 -19.90 15.98 3.94
N CYS A 163 -19.14 15.50 4.92
CA CYS A 163 -17.69 15.61 4.92
C CYS A 163 -17.05 14.59 4.00
N ALA A 164 -16.22 15.08 3.10
CA ALA A 164 -15.52 14.30 2.10
C ALA A 164 -14.36 13.51 2.74
N ARG A 165 -14.32 12.21 2.45
CA ARG A 165 -13.29 11.28 2.91
C ARG A 165 -12.80 10.44 1.74
N VAL A 166 -11.52 10.08 1.76
CA VAL A 166 -10.96 9.10 0.82
C VAL A 166 -10.77 7.78 1.53
N ARG A 167 -11.28 6.72 0.89
CA ARG A 167 -11.14 5.35 1.35
C ARG A 167 -10.32 4.59 0.32
N PRO A 168 -9.29 3.81 0.72
CA PRO A 168 -8.70 2.82 -0.16
C PRO A 168 -9.78 1.97 -0.82
N MET A 169 -9.80 1.91 -2.16
CA MET A 169 -10.92 1.34 -2.89
C MET A 169 -11.20 -0.10 -2.41
N GLY A 170 -12.46 -0.45 -2.14
CA GLY A 170 -12.81 -1.81 -1.70
C GLY A 170 -12.26 -2.28 -0.35
N LEU A 171 -11.71 -1.38 0.48
CA LEU A 171 -11.45 -1.62 1.90
C LEU A 171 -12.66 -1.21 2.75
N TYR A 172 -13.44 -2.18 3.21
CA TYR A 172 -14.72 -1.94 3.89
C TYR A 172 -14.65 -1.89 5.42
N THR A 173 -13.45 -1.87 6.01
CA THR A 173 -13.33 -1.81 7.47
C THR A 173 -13.85 -0.49 8.03
N PRO A 174 -14.44 -0.48 9.25
CA PRO A 174 -14.76 0.75 9.95
C PRO A 174 -13.50 1.61 10.11
N ASN A 175 -13.61 2.92 9.90
CA ASN A 175 -12.52 3.90 10.00
C ASN A 175 -11.40 3.77 8.93
N ALA A 176 -11.64 3.05 7.82
CA ALA A 176 -10.70 3.00 6.70
C ALA A 176 -10.54 4.35 5.97
N ALA A 177 -11.54 5.22 6.07
CA ALA A 177 -11.60 6.46 5.32
C ALA A 177 -10.97 7.63 6.07
N LEU A 178 -10.08 8.34 5.37
CA LEU A 178 -9.36 9.51 5.85
C LEU A 178 -10.11 10.76 5.44
N VAL A 179 -10.34 11.68 6.39
CA VAL A 179 -10.92 12.99 6.07
C VAL A 179 -9.99 13.71 5.10
N LEU A 180 -10.56 14.19 4.00
CA LEU A 180 -9.85 15.09 3.09
C LEU A 180 -9.65 16.44 3.77
N GLU A 181 -8.44 16.98 3.73
CA GLU A 181 -8.23 18.32 4.27
C GLU A 181 -8.91 19.39 3.42
N ASP A 182 -8.85 19.25 2.09
CA ASP A 182 -9.62 20.07 1.16
C ASP A 182 -11.00 19.45 0.90
N GLN A 183 -12.03 20.11 1.41
CA GLN A 183 -13.42 19.66 1.31
C GLN A 183 -14.13 20.13 0.02
N ALA A 184 -13.54 21.07 -0.72
CA ALA A 184 -14.15 21.65 -1.91
C ALA A 184 -13.76 20.91 -3.19
N ASP A 185 -12.52 20.44 -3.29
CA ASP A 185 -12.00 19.75 -4.48
C ASP A 185 -12.05 18.22 -4.35
N THR A 186 -13.22 17.66 -4.65
CA THR A 186 -13.46 16.21 -4.62
C THR A 186 -13.72 15.59 -5.99
N ALA A 187 -13.61 16.37 -7.07
CA ALA A 187 -13.93 15.92 -8.42
C ALA A 187 -12.92 14.86 -8.88
N GLY A 188 -13.41 13.80 -9.53
CA GLY A 188 -12.56 12.74 -10.09
C GLY A 188 -11.87 11.84 -9.06
N LEU A 189 -12.24 11.89 -7.77
CA LEU A 189 -11.61 11.09 -6.71
C LEU A 189 -12.17 9.67 -6.55
N SER A 190 -13.09 9.24 -7.41
CA SER A 190 -13.64 7.89 -7.36
C SER A 190 -12.93 6.97 -8.35
N ALA A 191 -12.50 5.79 -7.87
CA ALA A 191 -11.65 4.86 -8.62
C ALA A 191 -10.37 5.50 -9.19
N ALA A 192 -9.83 6.52 -8.52
CA ALA A 192 -8.67 7.28 -8.99
C ALA A 192 -7.43 6.98 -8.15
N PHE A 193 -6.27 6.95 -8.82
CA PHE A 193 -4.99 6.91 -8.14
C PHE A 193 -4.66 8.32 -7.64
N VAL A 194 -4.48 8.46 -6.32
CA VAL A 194 -4.11 9.72 -5.69
C VAL A 194 -2.78 9.59 -4.97
N SER A 195 -2.09 10.71 -4.79
CA SER A 195 -0.92 10.82 -3.94
C SER A 195 -1.06 12.02 -3.01
N GLY A 196 -0.39 11.95 -1.86
CA GLY A 196 -0.47 12.98 -0.85
C GLY A 196 0.20 12.59 0.44
N TYR A 197 -0.23 13.21 1.53
CA TYR A 197 0.28 12.91 2.86
C TYR A 197 -0.78 13.04 3.94
N ILE A 198 -0.63 12.21 4.97
CA ILE A 198 -1.41 12.21 6.19
C ILE A 198 -0.64 13.00 7.24
N HIS A 199 -1.29 13.96 7.89
CA HIS A 199 -0.71 14.74 8.98
C HIS A 199 -1.78 15.12 10.01
N THR A 200 -1.31 15.71 11.11
CA THR A 200 -2.17 16.38 12.08
C THR A 200 -2.37 17.83 11.64
N ALA A 201 -3.59 18.23 11.33
CA ALA A 201 -3.98 19.60 11.03
C ALA A 201 -4.06 20.43 12.32
N THR A 202 -3.79 21.74 12.20
CA THR A 202 -3.86 22.69 13.32
C THR A 202 -5.30 22.96 13.75
N ALA A 203 -6.24 22.97 12.80
CA ALA A 203 -7.68 23.04 13.04
C ALA A 203 -8.33 21.73 12.60
N ALA A 204 -9.34 21.29 13.34
CA ALA A 204 -10.09 20.10 12.98
C ALA A 204 -10.86 20.33 11.67
N VAL A 205 -10.71 19.41 10.72
CA VAL A 205 -11.52 19.34 9.51
C VAL A 205 -12.53 18.25 9.73
N CYS A 206 -13.83 18.58 9.65
CA CYS A 206 -14.89 17.59 9.85
C CYS A 206 -14.79 16.84 11.20
N GLY A 207 -14.35 17.55 12.25
CA GLY A 207 -14.16 16.99 13.59
C GLY A 207 -12.87 16.17 13.78
N GLU A 208 -12.07 15.98 12.73
CA GLU A 208 -10.84 15.20 12.76
C GLU A 208 -9.61 16.10 12.61
N THR A 209 -8.58 15.84 13.40
CA THR A 209 -7.27 16.50 13.24
C THR A 209 -6.33 15.67 12.37
N ARG A 210 -6.53 14.36 12.26
CA ARG A 210 -5.77 13.49 11.35
C ARG A 210 -6.43 13.51 9.98
N VAL A 211 -5.81 14.19 9.03
CA VAL A 211 -6.38 14.44 7.70
C VAL A 211 -5.42 13.98 6.60
N PHE A 212 -5.96 13.74 5.42
CA PHE A 212 -5.19 13.50 4.20
C PHE A 212 -5.22 14.74 3.31
N ARG A 213 -4.04 15.28 2.99
CA ARG A 213 -3.86 16.30 1.97
C ARG A 213 -3.39 15.67 0.67
N ARG A 214 -4.15 15.87 -0.40
CA ARG A 214 -3.72 15.51 -1.75
C ARG A 214 -2.61 16.43 -2.22
N VAL A 215 -1.60 15.89 -2.88
CA VAL A 215 -0.63 16.67 -3.66
C VAL A 215 -1.04 16.47 -5.11
N GLY A 216 -1.33 17.55 -5.83
CA GLY A 216 -1.90 17.48 -7.18
C GLY A 216 -1.09 16.58 -8.11
N GLY A 217 -1.77 15.75 -8.91
CA GLY A 217 -1.17 15.13 -10.08
C GLY A 217 -1.03 16.18 -11.17
N GLY A 218 0.17 16.30 -11.75
CA GLY A 218 0.37 17.05 -12.99
C GLY A 218 -0.32 16.37 -14.17
#